data_AF-A0A3D3GAL7-F1
#
_entry.id   AF-A0A3D3GAL7-F1
#
_cell.length_a   1.000
_cell.length_b   1.000
_cell.length_c   1.000
_cell.angle_alpha   90.00
_cell.angle_beta   90.00
_cell.angle_gamma   90.00
#
_symmetry.space_group_name_H-M   'P 1'
#
loop_
_entity.id
_entity.type
_entity.pdbx_description
1 polymer ?
#
loop_
_entity_poly.entity_id
_entity_poly.type
_entity_poly.pdbx_seq_one_letter_code
_entity_poly.pdbx_strand_id
1 'polypeptide(L)'
;MGLFCVSQVLPGSSLGAEQIDPLLKKALSILNSTSGGKLLLEKAVILWEAKTLDELSHHLRWSSTSRTDAVLTRQFDPMTGQETRSREVTIYLKRTTSMPDLVLDIAHEMVHATSRPAWDPYDPALTAGKYIWTTLEGEGGEVEAVIAECRISSEVPSFQEIYKKRCSTYLDSSKALVDRTKVRQDFYRVGRWNKELLRELGHEVVTLPLLTADEPRLISSTGSTPYPVALLREYRELTQVACENSKKRIEVAAHQTVGRSLASETTTPERENKDFLQRRCKSRTF
;
A
#
# COMPACT_ATOMS: atom_id res chain seq x y z
N MET A 1 14.35 -1.91 -22.90
CA MET A 1 14.89 -1.04 -21.82
C MET A 1 14.69 -1.81 -20.53
N GLY A 2 15.70 -2.58 -20.12
CA GLY A 2 15.59 -3.55 -19.04
C GLY A 2 16.02 -2.97 -17.70
N LEU A 3 15.47 -3.49 -16.61
CA LEU A 3 16.09 -3.42 -15.29
C LEU A 3 16.00 -4.79 -14.61
N PHE A 4 17.11 -5.50 -14.70
CA PHE A 4 17.50 -6.56 -13.77
C PHE A 4 18.03 -5.89 -12.50
N CYS A 5 17.51 -6.28 -11.33
CA CYS A 5 18.11 -5.91 -10.06
C CYS A 5 19.25 -6.88 -9.76
N VAL A 6 20.48 -6.49 -10.07
CA VAL A 6 21.70 -7.16 -9.59
C VAL A 6 22.00 -6.61 -8.21
N SER A 7 21.76 -7.41 -7.16
CA SER A 7 22.21 -7.10 -5.81
C SER A 7 23.74 -7.07 -5.79
N GLN A 8 24.30 -5.86 -5.78
CA GLN A 8 25.66 -5.65 -5.31
C GLN A 8 25.61 -5.59 -3.78
N VAL A 9 26.17 -6.62 -3.15
CA VAL A 9 26.48 -6.64 -1.72
C VAL A 9 27.55 -5.58 -1.48
N LEU A 10 27.18 -4.47 -0.84
CA LEU A 10 28.13 -3.48 -0.33
C LEU A 10 28.83 -4.06 0.92
N PRO A 11 30.14 -3.80 1.10
CA PRO A 11 30.88 -4.32 2.24
C PRO A 11 30.39 -3.67 3.53
N GLY A 12 30.25 -4.51 4.56
CA GLY A 12 29.74 -4.13 5.87
C GLY A 12 30.51 -2.97 6.50
N SER A 13 29.80 -1.88 6.77
CA SER A 13 30.17 -0.88 7.76
C SER A 13 29.65 -1.33 9.12
N SER A 14 30.53 -1.29 10.12
CA SER A 14 30.30 -1.57 11.53
C SER A 14 28.94 -1.09 12.07
N LEU A 15 28.25 -1.98 12.79
CA LEU A 15 27.06 -1.72 13.62
C LEU A 15 27.39 -0.74 14.77
N GLY A 16 27.47 0.56 14.46
CA GLY A 16 27.14 1.61 15.40
C GLY A 16 25.64 1.83 15.32
N ALA A 17 24.97 2.06 16.46
CA ALA A 17 23.55 2.40 16.47
C ALA A 17 23.31 3.59 15.53
N GLU A 18 22.62 3.36 14.42
CA GLU A 18 22.35 4.39 13.43
C GLU A 18 21.47 5.45 14.09
N GLN A 19 22.05 6.61 14.38
CA GLN A 19 21.35 7.67 15.09
C GLN A 19 20.18 8.14 14.24
N ILE A 20 18.97 8.17 14.83
CA ILE A 20 17.77 8.62 14.13
C ILE A 20 18.01 9.99 13.49
N ASP A 21 17.55 10.16 12.26
CA ASP A 21 17.58 11.45 11.58
C ASP A 21 16.86 12.50 12.49
N PRO A 22 17.53 13.60 12.88
CA PRO A 22 16.94 14.60 13.76
C PRO A 22 15.62 15.18 13.24
N LEU A 23 15.42 15.23 11.92
CA LEU A 23 14.16 15.66 11.31
C LEU A 23 13.04 14.65 11.57
N LEU A 24 13.31 13.35 11.42
CA LEU A 24 12.34 12.30 11.71
C LEU A 24 11.98 12.28 13.20
N LYS A 25 12.99 12.40 14.08
CA LYS A 25 12.76 12.48 15.54
C LYS A 25 11.82 13.63 15.89
N LYS A 26 12.04 14.81 15.31
CA LYS A 26 11.19 15.99 15.50
C LYS A 26 9.79 15.78 14.96
N ALA A 27 9.65 15.22 13.77
CA ALA A 27 8.33 14.95 13.17
C ALA A 27 7.53 13.93 13.98
N LEU A 28 8.15 12.83 14.43
CA LEU A 28 7.53 11.84 15.31
C LEU A 28 7.12 12.45 16.66
N SER A 29 7.93 13.35 17.22
CA SER A 29 7.56 14.08 18.43
C SER A 29 6.34 14.98 18.24
N ILE A 30 6.21 15.64 17.08
CA ILE A 30 5.02 16.44 16.77
C ILE A 30 3.80 15.52 16.63
N LEU A 31 3.91 14.41 15.90
CA LEU A 31 2.83 13.42 15.79
C LEU A 31 2.37 12.94 17.16
N ASN A 32 3.30 12.60 18.05
CA ASN A 32 3.00 12.11 19.40
C ASN A 32 2.31 13.16 20.30
N SER A 33 2.44 14.45 19.97
CA SER A 33 1.75 15.53 20.68
C SER A 33 0.28 15.70 20.29
N THR A 34 -0.14 15.07 19.19
CA THR A 34 -1.51 15.09 18.68
C THR A 34 -2.26 13.83 19.12
N SER A 35 -3.57 13.93 19.34
CA SER A 35 -4.41 12.78 19.69
C SER A 35 -4.46 11.76 18.54
N GLY A 36 -4.57 12.23 17.30
CA GLY A 36 -4.60 11.38 16.11
C GLY A 36 -3.25 10.70 15.85
N GLY A 37 -2.16 11.46 15.92
CA GLY A 37 -0.82 10.93 15.70
C GLY A 37 -0.38 9.97 16.79
N LYS A 38 -0.74 10.21 18.06
CA LYS A 38 -0.48 9.27 19.15
C LYS A 38 -1.12 7.90 18.91
N LEU A 39 -2.38 7.86 18.49
CA LEU A 39 -3.07 6.59 18.16
C LEU A 39 -2.38 5.84 17.02
N LEU A 40 -1.90 6.54 15.99
CA LEU A 40 -1.13 5.91 14.90
C LEU A 40 0.20 5.35 15.38
N LEU A 41 0.93 6.10 16.22
CA LEU A 41 2.19 5.65 16.78
C LEU A 41 2.01 4.47 17.73
N GLU A 42 0.93 4.43 18.53
CA GLU A 42 0.61 3.30 19.39
C GLU A 42 0.33 2.03 18.56
N LYS A 43 -0.44 2.14 17.46
CA LYS A 43 -0.65 1.02 16.53
C LYS A 43 0.67 0.52 15.93
N ALA A 44 1.53 1.45 15.50
CA ALA A 44 2.84 1.14 14.91
C ALA A 44 3.78 0.46 15.91
N VAL A 45 3.84 0.96 17.14
CA VAL A 45 4.62 0.37 18.24
C VAL A 45 4.17 -1.06 18.53
N ILE A 46 2.86 -1.32 18.58
CA ILE A 46 2.34 -2.67 18.79
C ILE A 46 2.67 -3.58 17.61
N LEU A 47 2.47 -3.10 16.37
CA LEU A 47 2.67 -3.89 15.16
C LEU A 47 4.14 -4.28 14.95
N TRP A 48 5.07 -3.38 15.24
CA TRP A 48 6.51 -3.59 15.02
C TRP A 48 7.27 -3.95 16.29
N GLU A 49 6.57 -4.16 17.41
CA GLU A 49 7.16 -4.46 18.72
C GLU A 49 8.25 -3.46 19.15
N ALA A 50 8.15 -2.21 18.67
CA ALA A 50 9.13 -1.17 18.90
C ALA A 50 8.98 -0.60 20.32
N LYS A 51 10.04 -0.60 21.11
CA LYS A 51 10.05 -0.10 22.50
C LYS A 51 10.24 1.40 22.59
N THR A 52 10.81 2.00 21.54
CA THR A 52 11.14 3.43 21.50
C THR A 52 10.79 4.03 20.14
N LEU A 53 10.66 5.37 20.08
CA LEU A 53 10.52 6.08 18.81
C LEU A 53 11.76 5.91 17.91
N ASP A 54 12.93 5.70 18.49
CA ASP A 54 14.16 5.47 17.75
C ASP A 54 14.11 4.10 17.03
N GLU A 55 13.60 3.06 17.70
CA GLU A 55 13.35 1.74 17.05
C GLU A 55 12.28 1.82 15.95
N LEU A 56 11.18 2.54 16.19
CA LEU A 56 10.13 2.76 15.18
C LEU A 56 10.68 3.44 13.91
N SER A 57 11.67 4.32 14.08
CA SER A 57 12.26 5.06 12.96
C SER A 57 13.02 4.19 11.97
N HIS A 58 13.41 2.96 12.35
CA HIS A 58 14.02 2.02 11.43
C HIS A 58 13.07 1.58 10.30
N HIS A 59 11.75 1.74 10.48
CA HIS A 59 10.76 1.52 9.44
C HIS A 59 10.58 2.72 8.50
N LEU A 60 11.28 3.83 8.76
CA LEU A 60 11.22 5.05 7.96
C LEU A 60 12.51 5.19 7.12
N ARG A 61 12.35 5.43 5.83
CA ARG A 61 13.46 5.59 4.88
C ARG A 61 13.22 6.80 3.98
N TRP A 62 14.28 7.50 3.59
CA TRP A 62 14.18 8.60 2.64
C TRP A 62 14.09 8.10 1.20
N SER A 63 13.28 8.77 0.37
CA SER A 63 13.07 8.49 -1.05
C SER A 63 12.75 9.78 -1.83
N SER A 64 12.59 9.67 -3.15
CA SER A 64 12.11 10.74 -4.03
C SER A 64 10.59 10.99 -3.92
N THR A 65 9.84 9.99 -3.46
CA THR A 65 8.37 10.03 -3.27
C THR A 65 7.99 9.37 -1.95
N SER A 66 6.95 9.89 -1.29
CA SER A 66 6.34 9.24 -0.12
C SER A 66 5.48 8.07 -0.59
N ARG A 67 5.70 6.89 0.00
CA ARG A 67 4.95 5.66 -0.24
C ARG A 67 5.22 4.62 0.85
N THR A 68 4.28 3.73 1.06
CA THR A 68 4.46 2.54 1.89
C THR A 68 4.74 1.35 0.99
N ASP A 69 5.84 0.66 1.25
CA ASP A 69 6.18 -0.59 0.59
C ASP A 69 5.97 -1.76 1.53
N ALA A 70 5.47 -2.87 1.00
CA ALA A 70 5.21 -4.08 1.77
C ALA A 70 5.69 -5.31 1.00
N VAL A 71 6.69 -5.99 1.55
CA VAL A 71 7.18 -7.26 1.03
C VAL A 71 6.40 -8.39 1.68
N LEU A 72 5.61 -9.09 0.87
CA LEU A 72 4.91 -10.32 1.28
C LEU A 72 5.79 -11.52 0.93
N THR A 73 6.40 -12.12 1.95
CA THR A 73 7.17 -13.35 1.80
C THR A 73 6.28 -14.56 2.07
N ARG A 74 6.29 -15.52 1.14
CA ARG A 74 5.63 -16.82 1.30
C ARG A 74 6.71 -17.88 1.37
N GLN A 75 6.75 -18.66 2.44
CA GLN A 75 7.63 -19.82 2.55
C GLN A 75 6.79 -21.08 2.54
N PHE A 76 7.13 -21.99 1.66
CA PHE A 76 6.48 -23.29 1.56
C PHE A 76 7.40 -24.34 2.15
N ASP A 77 6.91 -25.09 3.11
CA ASP A 77 7.60 -26.25 3.66
C ASP A 77 7.26 -27.48 2.80
N PRO A 78 8.22 -28.03 2.03
CA PRO A 78 7.97 -29.18 1.17
C PRO A 78 7.70 -30.48 1.94
N MET A 79 8.06 -30.55 3.22
CA MET A 79 7.88 -31.75 4.04
C MET A 79 6.49 -31.81 4.66
N THR A 80 5.93 -30.66 5.03
CA THR A 80 4.61 -30.58 5.68
C THR A 80 3.51 -30.10 4.73
N GLY A 81 3.88 -29.54 3.57
CA GLY A 81 2.95 -28.87 2.66
C GLY A 81 2.40 -27.55 3.22
N GLN A 82 2.92 -27.08 4.36
CA GLN A 82 2.44 -25.87 5.02
C GLN A 82 3.05 -24.63 4.35
N GLU A 83 2.24 -23.58 4.24
CA GLU A 83 2.70 -22.27 3.80
C GLU A 83 2.68 -21.27 4.96
N THR A 84 3.82 -20.64 5.23
CA THR A 84 3.91 -19.50 6.15
C THR A 84 4.01 -18.21 5.35
N ARG A 85 3.43 -17.14 5.90
CA ARG A 85 3.40 -15.82 5.27
C ARG A 85 3.94 -14.78 6.26
N SER A 86 4.86 -13.95 5.80
CA SER A 86 5.32 -12.79 6.55
C SER A 86 5.18 -11.52 5.71
N ARG A 87 4.92 -10.40 6.39
CA ARG A 87 4.81 -9.08 5.77
C ARG A 87 5.83 -8.16 6.44
N GLU A 88 6.79 -7.68 5.66
CA GLU A 88 7.72 -6.64 6.08
C GLU A 88 7.29 -5.31 5.46
N VAL A 89 7.21 -4.25 6.25
CA VAL A 89 6.71 -2.95 5.81
C VAL A 89 7.78 -1.90 6.02
N THR A 90 8.00 -1.09 4.99
CA THR A 90 8.90 0.08 5.03
C THR A 90 8.14 1.30 4.53
N ILE A 91 8.14 2.37 5.32
CA ILE A 91 7.63 3.68 4.91
C ILE A 91 8.76 4.45 4.25
N TYR A 92 8.60 4.78 2.98
CA TYR A 92 9.46 5.70 2.26
C TYR A 92 8.86 7.10 2.31
N LEU A 93 9.69 8.10 2.61
CA LEU A 93 9.28 9.50 2.75
C LEU A 93 10.02 10.35 1.73
N LYS A 94 9.28 11.22 1.04
CA LYS A 94 9.88 12.25 0.20
C LYS A 94 10.67 13.21 1.07
N ARG A 95 11.91 13.51 0.67
CA ARG A 95 12.69 14.59 1.30
C ARG A 95 11.97 15.92 1.09
N THR A 96 11.63 16.59 2.19
CA THR A 96 10.99 17.90 2.20
C THR A 96 11.64 18.80 3.24
N THR A 97 11.63 20.11 2.99
CA THR A 97 12.06 21.14 3.97
C THR A 97 10.90 21.58 4.87
N SER A 98 9.67 21.22 4.52
CA SER A 98 8.45 21.57 5.25
C SER A 98 8.17 20.54 6.33
N MET A 99 8.37 20.94 7.60
CA MET A 99 8.05 20.09 8.75
C MET A 99 6.58 19.65 8.79
N PRO A 100 5.59 20.51 8.47
CA PRO A 100 4.21 20.06 8.36
C PRO A 100 4.00 18.97 7.31
N ASP A 101 4.58 19.13 6.11
CA ASP A 101 4.44 18.12 5.05
C ASP A 101 5.08 16.79 5.48
N LEU A 102 6.25 16.83 6.14
CA LEU A 102 6.88 15.62 6.67
C LEU A 102 6.01 14.92 7.71
N VAL A 103 5.41 15.67 8.63
CA VAL A 103 4.53 15.12 9.67
C VAL A 103 3.28 14.48 9.06
N LEU A 104 2.66 15.15 8.08
CA LEU A 104 1.46 14.64 7.41
C LEU A 104 1.78 13.45 6.49
N ASP A 105 2.91 13.47 5.78
CA ASP A 105 3.37 12.32 4.98
C ASP A 105 3.64 11.11 5.89
N ILE A 106 4.31 11.28 7.04
CA ILE A 106 4.47 10.18 8.00
C ILE A 106 3.11 9.67 8.46
N ALA A 107 2.17 10.55 8.80
CA ALA A 107 0.83 10.14 9.22
C ALA A 107 0.09 9.34 8.13
N HIS A 108 0.11 9.83 6.89
CA HIS A 108 -0.50 9.19 5.73
C HIS A 108 0.05 7.78 5.54
N GLU A 109 1.37 7.66 5.44
CA GLU A 109 2.02 6.37 5.22
C GLU A 109 1.88 5.43 6.42
N MET A 110 1.84 5.96 7.65
CA MET A 110 1.59 5.15 8.85
C MET A 110 0.20 4.50 8.84
N VAL A 111 -0.81 5.16 8.28
CA VAL A 111 -2.15 4.56 8.11
C VAL A 111 -2.06 3.32 7.22
N HIS A 112 -1.39 3.40 6.07
CA HIS A 112 -1.19 2.26 5.18
C HIS A 112 -0.34 1.17 5.84
N ALA A 113 0.72 1.56 6.52
CA ALA A 113 1.69 0.62 7.10
C ALA A 113 1.11 -0.20 8.24
N THR A 114 0.33 0.45 9.12
CA THR A 114 -0.24 -0.17 10.32
C THR A 114 -1.52 -0.96 10.07
N SER A 115 -2.07 -0.87 8.87
CA SER A 115 -3.28 -1.58 8.49
C SER A 115 -2.96 -2.92 7.83
N ARG A 116 -3.88 -3.89 7.97
CA ARG A 116 -3.77 -5.17 7.27
C ARG A 116 -4.06 -4.94 5.78
N PRO A 117 -3.29 -5.56 4.86
CA PRO A 117 -3.66 -5.52 3.45
C PRO A 117 -5.07 -6.08 3.28
N ALA A 118 -5.96 -5.30 2.68
CA ALA A 118 -7.32 -5.73 2.45
C ALA A 118 -7.49 -6.53 1.14
N TRP A 119 -6.36 -6.86 0.48
CA TRP A 119 -6.29 -7.70 -0.72
C TRP A 119 -5.05 -8.61 -0.69
N ASP A 120 -5.14 -9.76 -1.38
CA ASP A 120 -4.03 -10.72 -1.56
C ASP A 120 -3.72 -10.88 -3.06
N PRO A 121 -2.46 -10.62 -3.50
CA PRO A 121 -2.06 -10.79 -4.90
C PRO A 121 -2.23 -12.22 -5.43
N TYR A 122 -2.40 -13.21 -4.54
CA TYR A 122 -2.62 -14.61 -4.87
C TYR A 122 -4.07 -15.08 -4.67
N ASP A 123 -4.99 -14.19 -4.26
CA ASP A 123 -6.43 -14.50 -4.22
C ASP A 123 -6.98 -14.63 -5.67
N PRO A 124 -7.48 -15.81 -6.09
CA PRO A 124 -8.04 -15.97 -7.44
C PRO A 124 -9.31 -15.14 -7.69
N ALA A 125 -9.95 -14.60 -6.65
CA ALA A 125 -11.14 -13.75 -6.73
C ALA A 125 -10.83 -12.23 -6.71
N LEU A 126 -9.56 -11.82 -6.64
CA LEU A 126 -9.20 -10.40 -6.66
C LEU A 126 -9.23 -9.85 -8.09
N THR A 127 -10.24 -9.01 -8.34
CA THR A 127 -10.45 -8.29 -9.60
C THR A 127 -9.86 -6.88 -9.56
N ALA A 128 -9.76 -6.20 -10.71
CA ALA A 128 -9.26 -4.83 -10.77
C ALA A 128 -10.19 -3.86 -10.01
N GLY A 129 -11.51 -3.99 -10.21
CA GLY A 129 -12.50 -3.19 -9.50
C GLY A 129 -12.45 -3.39 -7.98
N LYS A 130 -12.29 -4.64 -7.51
CA LYS A 130 -12.15 -4.96 -6.07
C LYS A 130 -10.84 -4.40 -5.52
N TYR A 131 -9.74 -4.53 -6.25
CA TYR A 131 -8.44 -3.98 -5.86
C TYR A 131 -8.51 -2.45 -5.71
N ILE A 132 -9.03 -1.74 -6.71
CA ILE A 132 -9.17 -0.27 -6.67
C ILE A 132 -10.04 0.15 -5.49
N TRP A 133 -11.23 -0.45 -5.34
CA TRP A 133 -12.15 -0.11 -4.26
C TRP A 133 -11.51 -0.31 -2.90
N THR A 134 -10.89 -1.47 -2.69
CA THR A 134 -10.26 -1.81 -1.42
C THR A 134 -9.08 -0.88 -1.09
N THR A 135 -8.24 -0.54 -2.07
CA THR A 135 -7.11 0.36 -1.83
C THR A 135 -7.56 1.79 -1.51
N LEU A 136 -8.69 2.24 -2.08
CA LEU A 136 -9.24 3.56 -1.78
C LEU A 136 -9.97 3.60 -0.43
N GLU A 137 -10.89 2.65 -0.21
CA GLU A 137 -11.90 2.75 0.84
C GLU A 137 -11.77 1.72 1.96
N GLY A 138 -10.97 0.67 1.75
CA GLY A 138 -10.72 -0.37 2.73
C GLY A 138 -10.01 0.15 3.98
N GLU A 139 -9.83 -0.74 4.96
CA GLU A 139 -9.05 -0.43 6.16
C GLU A 139 -7.62 -0.05 5.77
N GLY A 140 -7.16 1.12 6.22
CA GLY A 140 -5.89 1.67 5.83
C GLY A 140 -5.82 2.15 4.38
N GLY A 141 -6.95 2.34 3.71
CA GLY A 141 -7.01 2.90 2.36
C GLY A 141 -6.78 4.41 2.34
N GLU A 142 -6.65 4.94 1.14
CA GLU A 142 -6.36 6.36 0.86
C GLU A 142 -7.34 7.34 1.54
N VAL A 143 -8.62 6.96 1.61
CA VAL A 143 -9.65 7.79 2.29
C VAL A 143 -9.36 7.92 3.78
N GLU A 144 -8.93 6.84 4.44
CA GLU A 144 -8.57 6.88 5.86
C GLU A 144 -7.29 7.68 6.08
N ALA A 145 -6.31 7.54 5.19
CA ALA A 145 -5.06 8.28 5.24
C ALA A 145 -5.27 9.81 5.17
N VAL A 146 -6.09 10.27 4.22
CA VAL A 146 -6.44 11.71 4.10
C VAL A 146 -7.22 12.21 5.31
N ILE A 147 -8.13 11.41 5.87
CA ILE A 147 -8.86 11.80 7.08
C ILE A 147 -7.91 11.93 8.27
N ALA A 148 -6.95 11.01 8.42
CA ALA A 148 -5.94 11.07 9.46
C ALA A 148 -5.04 12.31 9.32
N GLU A 149 -4.56 12.61 8.10
CA GLU A 149 -3.83 13.84 7.81
C GLU A 149 -4.62 15.08 8.25
N CYS A 150 -5.88 15.19 7.83
CA CYS A 150 -6.68 16.37 8.12
C CYS A 150 -7.00 16.52 9.60
N ARG A 151 -7.21 15.41 10.31
CA ARG A 151 -7.35 15.41 11.77
C ARG A 151 -6.08 15.91 12.44
N ILE A 152 -4.91 15.32 12.13
CA ILE A 152 -3.63 15.72 12.72
C ILE A 152 -3.29 17.18 12.40
N SER A 153 -3.54 17.61 11.16
CA SER A 153 -3.31 18.99 10.74
C SER A 153 -4.18 20.00 11.49
N SER A 154 -5.38 19.60 11.94
CA SER A 154 -6.27 20.45 12.75
C SER A 154 -5.81 20.57 14.20
N GLU A 155 -5.07 19.56 14.70
CA GLU A 155 -4.62 19.47 16.09
C GLU A 155 -3.31 20.25 16.34
N VAL A 156 -2.58 20.62 15.28
CA VAL A 156 -1.31 21.36 15.38
C VAL A 156 -1.50 22.84 14.99
N PRO A 157 -1.38 23.80 15.93
CA PRO A 157 -1.61 25.22 15.63
C PRO A 157 -0.71 25.82 14.54
N SER A 158 0.51 25.33 14.37
CA SER A 158 1.41 25.81 13.31
C SER A 158 1.06 25.28 11.91
N PHE A 159 0.10 24.35 11.80
CA PHE A 159 -0.29 23.72 10.53
C PHE A 159 -1.56 24.32 9.92
N GLN A 160 -2.08 25.42 10.49
CA GLN A 160 -3.36 26.03 10.09
C GLN A 160 -3.44 26.39 8.59
N GLU A 161 -2.34 26.87 8.00
CA GLU A 161 -2.33 27.21 6.57
C GLU A 161 -2.40 25.97 5.67
N ILE A 162 -1.73 24.88 6.04
CA ILE A 162 -1.80 23.62 5.30
C ILE A 162 -3.16 22.95 5.49
N TYR A 163 -3.70 23.00 6.71
CA TYR A 163 -5.05 22.54 7.00
C TYR A 163 -6.09 23.25 6.12
N LYS A 164 -6.06 24.59 6.07
CA LYS A 164 -6.96 25.37 5.20
C LYS A 164 -6.80 24.99 3.73
N LYS A 165 -5.57 24.80 3.26
CA LYS A 165 -5.29 24.48 1.85
C LYS A 165 -5.76 23.07 1.46
N ARG A 166 -5.53 22.06 2.31
CA ARG A 166 -5.74 20.64 1.97
C ARG A 166 -7.06 20.06 2.47
N CYS A 167 -7.60 20.59 3.56
CA CYS A 167 -8.68 19.94 4.32
C CYS A 167 -9.96 20.75 4.41
N SER A 168 -9.93 22.06 4.17
CA SER A 168 -11.12 22.93 4.29
C SER A 168 -12.29 22.48 3.41
N THR A 169 -12.00 21.91 2.24
CA THR A 169 -13.00 21.38 1.30
C THR A 169 -13.72 20.16 1.84
N TYR A 170 -13.12 19.44 2.80
CA TYR A 170 -13.65 18.22 3.38
C TYR A 170 -14.34 18.45 4.71
N LEU A 171 -14.52 19.69 5.18
CA LEU A 171 -15.21 19.90 6.46
C LEU A 171 -16.71 19.71 6.32
N ASP A 172 -17.30 19.03 7.30
CA ASP A 172 -18.74 18.99 7.49
C ASP A 172 -19.19 20.38 7.99
N SER A 173 -20.20 20.94 7.35
CA SER A 173 -20.77 22.25 7.74
C SER A 173 -21.41 22.24 9.13
N SER A 174 -21.73 21.05 9.66
CA SER A 174 -22.46 20.86 10.92
C SER A 174 -21.59 20.41 12.09
N LYS A 175 -20.44 19.80 11.82
CA LYS A 175 -19.51 19.24 12.81
C LYS A 175 -18.11 19.59 12.31
N ALA A 176 -17.23 20.15 13.14
CA ALA A 176 -15.85 20.48 12.75
C ALA A 176 -14.96 19.23 12.49
N LEU A 177 -15.53 18.21 11.84
CA LEU A 177 -14.96 16.93 11.50
C LEU A 177 -14.85 16.83 9.98
N VAL A 178 -13.94 15.96 9.54
CA VAL A 178 -13.73 15.65 8.12
C VAL A 178 -14.91 14.78 7.63
N ASP A 179 -15.62 15.29 6.63
CA ASP A 179 -16.66 14.58 5.89
C ASP A 179 -16.02 13.53 4.96
N ARG A 180 -16.04 12.28 5.42
CA ARG A 180 -15.55 11.12 4.67
C ARG A 180 -16.18 11.01 3.28
N THR A 181 -17.43 11.44 3.10
CA THR A 181 -18.12 11.33 1.80
C THR A 181 -17.48 12.24 0.76
N LYS A 182 -17.10 13.46 1.13
CA LYS A 182 -16.42 14.39 0.22
C LYS A 182 -15.04 13.88 -0.18
N VAL A 183 -14.27 13.35 0.78
CA VAL A 183 -12.97 12.72 0.52
C VAL A 183 -13.13 11.58 -0.48
N ARG A 184 -14.09 10.67 -0.23
CA ARG A 184 -14.40 9.55 -1.15
C ARG A 184 -14.69 10.05 -2.55
N GLN A 185 -15.62 11.00 -2.71
CA GLN A 185 -16.00 11.53 -4.02
C GLN A 185 -14.80 12.07 -4.80
N ASP A 186 -13.89 12.80 -4.15
CA ASP A 186 -12.73 13.40 -4.80
C ASP A 186 -11.72 12.35 -5.31
N PHE A 187 -11.61 11.18 -4.67
CA PHE A 187 -10.78 10.06 -5.17
C PHE A 187 -11.32 9.42 -6.45
N TYR A 188 -12.63 9.49 -6.69
CA TYR A 188 -13.27 8.87 -7.86
C TYR A 188 -13.40 9.81 -9.07
N ARG A 189 -12.90 11.04 -8.97
CA ARG A 189 -12.85 11.97 -10.10
C ARG A 189 -11.68 11.63 -11.01
N VAL A 190 -11.96 11.17 -12.23
CA VAL A 190 -10.93 10.68 -13.17
C VAL A 190 -10.85 11.48 -14.47
N GLY A 191 -11.62 12.55 -14.62
CA GLY A 191 -11.47 13.51 -15.73
C GLY A 191 -11.42 12.88 -17.12
N ARG A 192 -10.44 13.31 -17.90
CA ARG A 192 -10.19 12.83 -19.28
C ARG A 192 -9.98 11.31 -19.40
N TRP A 193 -9.58 10.64 -18.31
CA TRP A 193 -9.31 9.19 -18.32
C TRP A 193 -10.57 8.36 -18.19
N ASN A 194 -11.73 8.97 -17.90
CA ASN A 194 -12.97 8.24 -17.61
C ASN A 194 -13.35 7.22 -18.70
N LYS A 195 -13.32 7.63 -19.98
CA LYS A 195 -13.72 6.74 -21.09
C LYS A 195 -12.82 5.50 -21.20
N GLU A 196 -11.51 5.70 -21.07
CA GLU A 196 -10.54 4.61 -21.13
C GLU A 196 -10.68 3.68 -19.93
N LEU A 197 -10.79 4.25 -18.72
CA LEU A 197 -10.95 3.47 -17.49
C LEU A 197 -12.24 2.63 -17.50
N LEU A 198 -13.36 3.19 -17.96
CA LEU A 198 -14.63 2.46 -18.11
C LEU A 198 -14.51 1.29 -19.08
N ARG A 199 -13.84 1.48 -20.22
CA ARG A 199 -13.60 0.43 -21.21
C ARG A 199 -12.75 -0.70 -20.60
N GLU A 200 -11.72 -0.33 -19.86
CA GLU A 200 -10.75 -1.27 -19.28
C GLU A 200 -11.34 -2.09 -18.12
N LEU A 201 -12.18 -1.48 -17.29
CA LEU A 201 -12.87 -2.17 -16.20
C LEU A 201 -14.06 -3.03 -16.70
N GLY A 202 -14.71 -2.63 -17.79
CA GLY A 202 -15.89 -3.30 -18.32
C GLY A 202 -16.96 -3.47 -17.24
N HIS A 203 -17.42 -4.70 -17.01
CA HIS A 203 -18.43 -5.00 -15.98
C HIS A 203 -18.00 -4.67 -14.54
N GLU A 204 -16.70 -4.56 -14.25
CA GLU A 204 -16.20 -4.30 -12.90
C GLU A 204 -16.45 -2.86 -12.44
N VAL A 205 -16.84 -1.96 -13.35
CA VAL A 205 -17.23 -0.58 -12.99
C VAL A 205 -18.32 -0.54 -11.91
N VAL A 206 -19.16 -1.58 -11.83
CA VAL A 206 -20.22 -1.69 -10.81
C VAL A 206 -19.67 -1.64 -9.38
N THR A 207 -18.39 -2.01 -9.16
CA THR A 207 -17.76 -1.92 -7.83
C THR A 207 -17.27 -0.51 -7.49
N LEU A 208 -17.30 0.42 -8.45
CA LEU A 208 -16.82 1.79 -8.33
C LEU A 208 -17.94 2.81 -8.63
N PRO A 209 -19.04 2.82 -7.84
CA PRO A 209 -20.25 3.59 -8.16
C PRO A 209 -20.06 5.11 -8.15
N LEU A 210 -18.96 5.59 -7.56
CA LEU A 210 -18.65 7.01 -7.45
C LEU A 210 -17.78 7.54 -8.61
N LEU A 211 -17.39 6.69 -9.57
CA LEU A 211 -16.53 7.08 -10.68
C LEU A 211 -17.18 8.17 -11.54
N THR A 212 -16.47 9.28 -11.77
CA THR A 212 -16.98 10.41 -12.55
C THR A 212 -15.95 10.97 -13.53
N ALA A 213 -16.44 11.63 -14.58
CA ALA A 213 -15.62 12.36 -15.54
C ALA A 213 -15.21 13.78 -15.07
N ASP A 214 -15.47 14.13 -13.81
CA ASP A 214 -15.07 15.40 -13.23
C ASP A 214 -13.54 15.52 -13.14
N GLU A 215 -13.02 16.75 -13.16
CA GLU A 215 -11.58 16.98 -13.07
C GLU A 215 -11.01 16.42 -11.76
N PRO A 216 -9.90 15.65 -11.81
CA PRO A 216 -9.31 15.05 -10.63
C PRO A 216 -8.79 16.09 -9.66
N ARG A 217 -9.02 15.86 -8.36
CA ARG A 217 -8.45 16.68 -7.28
C ARG A 217 -7.31 16.01 -6.55
N LEU A 218 -7.30 14.68 -6.57
CA LEU A 218 -6.30 13.84 -5.92
C LEU A 218 -5.57 13.05 -6.99
N ILE A 219 -4.25 13.17 -6.99
CA ILE A 219 -3.34 12.54 -7.94
C ILE A 219 -2.41 11.63 -7.16
N SER A 220 -2.28 10.38 -7.61
CA SER A 220 -1.37 9.41 -7.01
C SER A 220 0.08 9.87 -7.13
N SER A 221 0.83 9.75 -6.02
CA SER A 221 2.25 10.12 -5.92
C SER A 221 3.16 9.30 -6.84
N THR A 222 2.76 8.07 -7.18
CA THR A 222 3.54 7.13 -7.99
C THR A 222 3.14 7.14 -9.46
N GLY A 223 1.90 7.54 -9.78
CA GLY A 223 1.34 7.43 -11.13
C GLY A 223 1.21 8.74 -11.92
N SER A 224 1.27 9.90 -11.27
CA SER A 224 0.92 11.22 -11.89
C SER A 224 -0.44 11.21 -12.62
N THR A 225 -1.33 10.33 -12.18
CA THR A 225 -2.69 10.14 -12.69
C THR A 225 -3.65 10.02 -11.51
N PRO A 226 -4.96 10.20 -11.73
CA PRO A 226 -5.97 9.98 -10.69
C PRO A 226 -5.88 8.57 -10.13
N TYR A 227 -6.24 8.41 -8.87
CA TYR A 227 -6.02 7.17 -8.14
C TYR A 227 -6.61 5.93 -8.83
N PRO A 228 -7.88 5.89 -9.26
CA PRO A 228 -8.42 4.71 -9.95
C PRO A 228 -7.61 4.29 -11.20
N VAL A 229 -7.05 5.26 -11.92
CA VAL A 229 -6.22 5.02 -13.11
C VAL A 229 -4.85 4.46 -12.71
N ALA A 230 -4.22 5.03 -11.68
CA ALA A 230 -2.94 4.56 -11.15
C ALA A 230 -3.07 3.13 -10.60
N LEU A 231 -4.12 2.88 -9.81
CA LEU A 231 -4.40 1.59 -9.18
C LEU A 231 -4.73 0.49 -10.20
N LEU A 232 -5.39 0.83 -11.32
CA LEU A 232 -5.57 -0.15 -12.40
C LEU A 232 -4.22 -0.60 -13.00
N ARG A 233 -3.26 0.32 -13.15
CA ARG A 233 -1.92 -0.01 -13.65
C ARG A 233 -1.16 -0.86 -12.65
N GLU A 234 -1.19 -0.48 -11.37
CA GLU A 234 -0.58 -1.24 -10.27
C GLU A 234 -1.15 -2.65 -10.19
N TYR A 235 -2.48 -2.81 -10.31
CA TYR A 235 -3.12 -4.12 -10.36
C TYR A 235 -2.59 -5.02 -11.48
N ARG A 236 -2.33 -4.46 -12.67
CA ARG A 236 -1.79 -5.19 -13.82
C ARG A 236 -0.38 -5.68 -13.54
N GLU A 237 0.47 -4.80 -13.04
CA GLU A 237 1.86 -5.13 -12.68
C GLU A 237 1.91 -6.19 -11.60
N LEU A 238 1.13 -6.01 -10.53
CA LEU A 238 0.98 -6.95 -9.42
C LEU A 238 0.49 -8.32 -9.91
N THR A 239 -0.52 -8.34 -10.77
CA THR A 239 -1.07 -9.59 -11.32
C THR A 239 -0.04 -10.29 -12.21
N GLN A 240 0.69 -9.54 -13.04
CA GLN A 240 1.77 -10.10 -13.85
C GLN A 240 2.83 -10.79 -12.98
N VAL A 241 3.34 -10.10 -11.96
CA VAL A 241 4.36 -10.65 -11.05
C VAL A 241 3.84 -11.88 -10.31
N ALA A 242 2.60 -11.84 -9.80
CA ALA A 242 2.00 -12.98 -9.10
C ALA A 242 1.83 -14.21 -10.02
N CYS A 243 1.52 -13.98 -11.29
CA CYS A 243 1.44 -15.02 -12.32
C CYS A 243 2.82 -15.61 -12.65
N GLU A 244 3.85 -14.79 -12.83
CA GLU A 244 5.22 -15.25 -13.09
C GLU A 244 5.77 -16.06 -11.92
N ASN A 245 5.56 -15.60 -10.68
CA ASN A 245 5.98 -16.32 -9.48
C ASN A 245 5.25 -17.67 -9.34
N SER A 246 3.95 -17.70 -9.60
CA SER A 246 3.16 -18.94 -9.53
C SER A 246 3.59 -19.96 -10.61
N LYS A 247 3.96 -19.52 -11.81
CA LYS A 247 4.51 -20.41 -12.87
C LYS A 247 5.85 -21.02 -12.45
N LYS A 248 6.79 -20.20 -11.97
CA LYS A 248 8.11 -20.68 -11.48
C LYS A 248 7.96 -21.71 -10.37
N ARG A 249 6.98 -21.56 -9.47
CA ARG A 249 6.71 -22.56 -8.41
C ARG A 249 6.29 -23.92 -8.96
N ILE A 250 5.42 -23.96 -9.97
CA ILE A 250 5.00 -25.22 -10.60
C ILE A 250 6.20 -25.89 -11.29
N GLU A 251 7.03 -25.12 -11.98
CA GLU A 251 8.24 -25.64 -12.64
C GLU A 251 9.20 -26.28 -11.62
N VAL A 252 9.51 -25.59 -10.52
CA VAL A 252 10.38 -26.13 -9.46
C VAL A 252 9.79 -27.40 -8.83
N ALA A 253 8.48 -27.41 -8.53
CA ALA A 253 7.82 -28.59 -7.96
C ALA A 253 7.83 -29.79 -8.93
N ALA A 254 7.64 -29.55 -10.23
CA ALA A 254 7.74 -30.58 -11.27
C ALA A 254 9.16 -31.14 -11.43
N HIS A 255 10.20 -30.34 -11.16
CA HIS A 255 11.59 -30.79 -11.20
C HIS A 255 12.03 -31.52 -9.92
N GLN A 256 11.46 -31.18 -8.75
CA GLN A 256 11.77 -31.83 -7.47
C GLN A 256 11.09 -33.20 -7.29
N THR A 257 10.01 -33.47 -8.02
CA THR A 257 9.26 -34.75 -7.98
C THR A 257 9.99 -35.93 -8.63
N VAL A 258 11.20 -35.73 -9.17
CA VAL A 258 12.05 -36.81 -9.73
C VAL A 258 12.69 -37.69 -8.62
N GLY A 259 12.55 -37.32 -7.34
CA GLY A 259 13.01 -38.13 -6.20
C GLY A 259 11.92 -38.37 -5.15
N ARG A 260 11.08 -39.40 -5.35
CA ARG A 260 10.11 -39.99 -4.38
C ARG A 260 9.23 -38.98 -3.60
N SER A 261 8.01 -38.74 -4.10
CA SER A 261 6.88 -38.31 -3.25
C SER A 261 5.75 -39.33 -3.29
N LEU A 262 5.08 -39.53 -2.15
CA LEU A 262 3.89 -40.39 -2.04
C LEU A 262 2.71 -39.73 -2.78
N ALA A 263 1.95 -40.51 -3.54
CA ALA A 263 0.84 -40.04 -4.38
C ALA A 263 -0.31 -39.36 -3.60
N SER A 264 -0.32 -39.43 -2.26
CA SER A 264 -1.36 -38.87 -1.40
C SER A 264 -1.13 -37.41 -0.98
N GLU A 265 0.07 -36.85 -1.14
CA GLU A 265 0.41 -35.50 -0.61
C GLU A 265 0.53 -34.40 -1.68
N THR A 266 0.54 -34.75 -2.97
CA THR A 266 0.87 -33.83 -4.07
C THR A 266 -0.30 -33.04 -4.66
N THR A 267 -1.54 -33.22 -4.19
CA THR A 267 -2.72 -32.75 -4.94
C THR A 267 -3.22 -31.35 -4.58
N THR A 268 -3.00 -30.83 -3.37
CA THR A 268 -3.64 -29.56 -2.96
C THR A 268 -2.91 -28.30 -3.46
N PRO A 269 -1.59 -28.12 -3.23
CA PRO A 269 -0.90 -26.88 -3.62
C PRO A 269 -0.75 -26.73 -5.14
N GLU A 270 -0.57 -27.84 -5.86
CA GLU A 270 -0.49 -27.83 -7.33
C GLU A 270 -1.85 -27.48 -7.94
N ARG A 271 -2.94 -28.02 -7.39
CA ARG A 271 -4.30 -27.69 -7.82
C ARG A 271 -4.66 -26.24 -7.55
N GLU A 272 -4.35 -25.73 -6.35
CA GLU A 272 -4.58 -24.32 -6.00
C GLU A 272 -3.79 -23.37 -6.92
N ASN A 273 -2.52 -23.67 -7.21
CA ASN A 273 -1.73 -22.87 -8.14
C ASN A 273 -2.26 -22.96 -9.58
N LYS A 274 -2.69 -24.14 -10.03
CA LYS A 274 -3.32 -24.32 -11.35
C LYS A 274 -4.63 -23.53 -11.45
N ASP A 275 -5.48 -23.58 -10.42
CA ASP A 275 -6.74 -22.83 -10.36
C ASP A 275 -6.48 -21.32 -10.37
N PHE A 276 -5.49 -20.85 -9.60
CA PHE A 276 -5.04 -19.45 -9.63
C PHE A 276 -4.59 -19.03 -11.03
N LEU A 277 -3.70 -19.78 -11.67
CA LEU A 277 -3.21 -19.47 -13.02
C LEU A 277 -4.35 -19.47 -14.05
N GLN A 278 -5.28 -20.41 -13.94
CA GLN A 278 -6.42 -20.49 -14.86
C GLN A 278 -7.39 -19.33 -14.72
N ARG A 279 -7.61 -18.83 -13.50
CA ARG A 279 -8.56 -17.75 -13.23
C ARG A 279 -7.95 -16.37 -13.42
N ARG A 280 -6.68 -16.19 -13.02
CA ARG A 280 -6.04 -14.88 -12.93
C ARG A 280 -5.01 -14.59 -14.02
N CYS A 281 -4.41 -15.64 -14.59
CA CYS A 281 -3.27 -15.51 -15.50
C CYS A 281 -3.58 -15.90 -16.95
N LYS A 282 -4.82 -16.30 -17.26
CA LYS A 282 -5.24 -16.47 -18.65
C LYS A 282 -5.25 -15.12 -19.32
N SER A 283 -4.27 -14.94 -20.22
CA SER A 283 -4.10 -13.88 -21.21
C SER A 283 -5.43 -13.20 -21.57
N ARG A 284 -5.83 -12.20 -20.78
CA ARG A 284 -6.40 -11.00 -21.37
C ARG A 284 -5.18 -10.21 -21.77
N THR A 285 -4.81 -10.30 -23.04
CA THR A 285 -4.08 -9.21 -23.69
C THR A 285 -4.81 -7.94 -23.30
N PHE A 286 -4.21 -7.18 -22.39
CA PHE A 286 -4.70 -5.88 -21.97
C PHE A 286 -4.64 -4.93 -23.17
#